data_AF-A0A537PH16-F1
#
_entry.id   AF-A0A537PH16-F1
#
_cell.length_a   1.000
_cell.length_b   1.000
_cell.length_c   1.000
_cell.angle_alpha   90.00
_cell.angle_beta   90.00
_cell.angle_gamma   90.00
#
_symmetry.space_group_name_H-M   'P 1'
#
loop_
_entity.id
_entity.type
_entity.pdbx_description
1 polymer ?
#
loop_
_entity_poly.entity_id
_entity_poly.type
_entity_poly.pdbx_seq_one_letter_code
_entity_poly.pdbx_strand_id
1 'polypeptide(L)'
;EALDQRVRERLGEVPPEKRRVITTHDAFAYYGRAYGVAFTAPEGLNTESEPSAKTVAELIRQIRREGIKALFLENISDPRLMEMIARETGATLGAPLYSDALSMPDEPAPTYIRMIEYNTAALKE
;
A
#
# COMPACT_ATOMS: atom_id res chain seq x y z
N GLU A 1 18.65 -3.76 -13.95
CA GLU A 1 19.08 -5.09 -13.42
C GLU A 1 19.35 -5.06 -11.93
N ALA A 2 20.34 -4.30 -11.44
CA ALA A 2 20.66 -4.27 -10.00
C ALA A 2 19.49 -3.87 -9.07
N LEU A 3 18.60 -2.96 -9.50
CA LEU A 3 17.40 -2.60 -8.73
C LEU A 3 16.41 -3.76 -8.61
N ASP A 4 16.07 -4.41 -9.73
CA ASP A 4 15.12 -5.54 -9.76
C ASP A 4 15.58 -6.67 -8.84
N GLN A 5 16.86 -7.02 -8.88
CA GLN A 5 17.43 -8.03 -8.00
C GLN A 5 17.25 -7.67 -6.51
N ARG A 6 17.56 -6.42 -6.12
CA ARG A 6 17.38 -5.97 -4.73
C ARG A 6 15.93 -6.06 -4.28
N VAL A 7 14.98 -5.70 -5.15
CA VAL A 7 13.54 -5.78 -4.82
C VAL A 7 13.11 -7.24 -4.63
N ARG A 8 13.56 -8.15 -5.50
CA ARG A 8 13.29 -9.59 -5.38
C ARG A 8 13.83 -10.17 -4.08
N GLU A 9 15.08 -9.85 -3.74
CA GLU A 9 15.71 -10.30 -2.49
C GLU A 9 14.93 -9.79 -1.29
N ARG A 10 14.60 -8.48 -1.27
CA ARG A 10 13.95 -7.85 -0.13
C ARG A 10 12.54 -8.37 0.13
N LEU A 11 11.73 -8.48 -0.92
CA LEU A 11 10.38 -9.02 -0.80
C LEU A 11 10.38 -10.55 -0.62
N GLY A 12 11.43 -11.22 -1.09
CA GLY A 12 11.69 -12.64 -0.84
C GLY A 12 11.72 -13.00 0.65
N GLU A 13 12.16 -12.06 1.50
CA GLU A 13 12.18 -12.22 2.97
C GLU A 13 10.78 -12.22 3.61
N VAL A 14 9.76 -11.68 2.94
CA VAL A 14 8.38 -11.64 3.44
C VAL A 14 7.66 -12.93 3.02
N PRO A 15 7.01 -13.70 3.91
CA PRO A 15 6.23 -14.87 3.51
C PRO A 15 5.12 -14.50 2.50
N PRO A 16 4.90 -15.27 1.41
CA PRO A 16 3.90 -14.96 0.39
C PRO A 16 2.50 -14.67 0.93
N GLU A 17 2.12 -15.35 2.01
CA GLU A 17 0.82 -15.24 2.68
C GLU A 17 0.62 -13.87 3.33
N LYS A 18 1.72 -13.18 3.64
CA LYS A 18 1.73 -11.82 4.21
C LYS A 18 1.85 -10.73 3.15
N ARG A 19 2.11 -11.06 1.88
CA ARG A 19 2.28 -10.09 0.79
C ARG A 19 0.94 -9.65 0.19
N ARG A 20 0.00 -9.28 1.05
CA ARG A 20 -1.34 -8.84 0.66
C ARG A 20 -1.60 -7.44 1.19
N VAL A 21 -1.90 -6.54 0.27
CA VAL A 21 -1.84 -5.10 0.48
C VAL A 21 -3.08 -4.44 -0.07
N ILE A 22 -3.66 -3.49 0.68
CA ILE A 22 -4.67 -2.58 0.13
C ILE A 22 -4.04 -1.23 -0.20
N THR A 23 -4.39 -0.71 -1.37
CA THR A 23 -4.07 0.64 -1.85
C THR A 23 -5.34 1.42 -2.18
N THR A 24 -5.22 2.73 -2.39
CA THR A 24 -6.34 3.62 -2.73
C THR A 24 -6.86 3.42 -4.15
N HIS A 25 -6.00 2.99 -5.09
CA HIS A 25 -6.30 2.76 -6.49
C HIS A 25 -5.37 1.66 -7.06
N ASP A 26 -5.68 1.16 -8.26
CA ASP A 26 -4.95 0.06 -8.90
C ASP A 26 -3.76 0.56 -9.73
N ALA A 27 -2.68 0.98 -9.06
CA ALA A 27 -1.44 1.42 -9.71
C ALA A 27 -0.31 0.37 -9.67
N PHE A 28 -0.41 -0.64 -8.81
CA PHE A 28 0.71 -1.54 -8.49
C PHE A 28 0.66 -2.88 -9.23
N ALA A 29 -0.24 -3.07 -10.19
CA ALA A 29 -0.44 -4.36 -10.86
C ALA A 29 0.85 -4.95 -11.48
N TYR A 30 1.71 -4.12 -12.09
CA TYR A 30 2.99 -4.58 -12.66
C TYR A 30 4.00 -4.96 -11.58
N TYR A 31 4.12 -4.14 -10.53
CA TYR A 31 4.99 -4.41 -9.39
C TYR A 31 4.57 -5.70 -8.68
N GLY A 32 3.27 -5.84 -8.43
CA GLY A 32 2.68 -7.03 -7.81
C GLY A 32 2.97 -8.31 -8.61
N ARG A 33 2.77 -8.28 -9.93
CA ARG A 33 3.12 -9.42 -10.80
C ARG A 33 4.62 -9.73 -10.81
N ALA A 34 5.47 -8.72 -10.83
CA ALA A 34 6.92 -8.91 -10.90
C ALA A 34 7.52 -9.50 -9.62
N TYR A 35 6.98 -9.14 -8.45
CA TYR A 35 7.58 -9.43 -7.15
C TYR A 35 6.70 -10.27 -6.21
N GLY A 36 5.53 -10.71 -6.67
CA GLY A 36 4.64 -11.60 -5.92
C GLY A 36 3.95 -10.90 -4.76
N VAL A 37 3.47 -9.68 -4.97
CA VAL A 37 2.66 -8.92 -4.00
C VAL A 37 1.24 -8.77 -4.55
N ALA A 38 0.26 -9.19 -3.76
CA ALA A 38 -1.15 -9.07 -4.12
C ALA A 38 -1.69 -7.73 -3.64
N PHE A 39 -1.80 -6.77 -4.55
CA PHE A 39 -2.47 -5.50 -4.31
C PHE A 39 -3.96 -5.62 -4.54
N THR A 40 -4.73 -4.88 -3.76
CA THR A 40 -6.19 -4.79 -3.90
C THR A 40 -6.59 -3.33 -3.72
N ALA A 41 -7.28 -2.79 -4.72
CA ALA A 41 -7.88 -1.47 -4.68
C ALA A 41 -9.41 -1.64 -4.52
N PRO A 42 -9.99 -1.30 -3.37
CA PRO A 42 -11.43 -1.42 -3.16
C PRO A 42 -12.21 -0.41 -3.99
N GLU A 43 -13.37 -0.83 -4.49
CA GLU A 43 -14.27 0.07 -5.20
C GLU A 43 -14.70 1.25 -4.31
N GLY A 44 -14.72 2.45 -4.88
CA GLY A 44 -15.12 3.66 -4.18
C GLY A 44 -14.02 4.31 -3.32
N LEU A 45 -12.82 3.72 -3.24
CA LEU A 45 -11.60 4.43 -2.87
C LEU A 45 -10.93 4.97 -4.14
N ASN A 46 -10.46 6.22 -4.09
CA ASN A 46 -9.68 6.86 -5.14
C ASN A 46 -8.79 7.93 -4.53
N THR A 47 -7.84 8.48 -5.28
CA THR A 47 -6.90 9.50 -4.79
C THR A 47 -7.49 10.92 -4.73
N GLU A 48 -8.63 11.16 -5.38
CA GLU A 48 -9.19 12.50 -5.60
C GLU A 48 -10.12 12.98 -4.47
N SER A 49 -10.70 12.06 -3.71
CA SER A 49 -11.73 12.38 -2.73
C SER A 49 -11.65 11.51 -1.48
N GLU A 50 -12.07 12.07 -0.33
CA GLU A 50 -12.16 11.31 0.91
C GLU A 50 -13.29 10.27 0.84
N PRO A 51 -13.07 9.06 1.39
CA PRO A 51 -14.07 7.99 1.34
C PRO A 51 -15.28 8.30 2.23
N SER A 52 -16.47 7.90 1.77
CA SER A 52 -17.68 7.96 2.59
C SER A 52 -17.64 6.97 3.76
N ALA A 53 -18.44 7.21 4.81
CA ALA A 53 -18.57 6.27 5.93
C ALA A 53 -19.00 4.84 5.49
N LYS A 54 -19.82 4.75 4.42
CA LYS A 54 -20.21 3.47 3.81
C LYS A 54 -19.00 2.75 3.20
N THR A 55 -18.19 3.48 2.44
CA THR A 55 -16.95 2.98 1.81
C THR A 55 -15.98 2.46 2.88
N VAL A 56 -15.80 3.20 3.98
CA VAL A 56 -14.94 2.78 5.09
C VAL A 56 -15.45 1.49 5.74
N ALA A 57 -16.76 1.35 5.93
CA ALA A 57 -17.35 0.12 6.48
C ALA A 57 -17.19 -1.08 5.54
N GLU A 58 -17.28 -0.87 4.23
CA GLU A 58 -17.02 -1.88 3.20
C GLU A 58 -15.56 -2.32 3.19
N LEU A 59 -14.64 -1.36 3.27
CA LEU A 59 -13.20 -1.59 3.40
C LEU A 59 -12.87 -2.47 4.62
N ILE A 60 -13.41 -2.13 5.80
CA ILE A 60 -13.17 -2.92 7.03
C ILE A 60 -13.64 -4.37 6.86
N ARG A 61 -14.82 -4.58 6.26
CA ARG A 61 -15.33 -5.93 5.98
C ARG A 61 -14.44 -6.69 5.01
N GLN A 62 -13.94 -6.03 3.97
CA GLN A 62 -13.03 -6.61 3.01
C GLN A 62 -11.71 -7.03 3.66
N ILE A 63 -11.06 -6.12 4.41
CA ILE A 63 -9.79 -6.39 5.10
C ILE A 63 -9.90 -7.64 5.98
N ARG A 64 -10.98 -7.76 6.76
CA ARG A 64 -11.21 -8.90 7.65
C ARG A 64 -11.43 -10.20 6.89
N ARG A 65 -12.27 -10.18 5.85
CA ARG A 65 -12.57 -11.35 5.02
C ARG A 65 -11.31 -11.87 4.32
N GLU A 66 -10.47 -10.94 3.87
CA GLU A 66 -9.28 -11.25 3.09
C GLU A 66 -8.04 -11.44 3.96
N GLY A 67 -8.09 -11.13 5.26
CA GLY A 67 -6.94 -11.25 6.14
C GLY A 67 -5.76 -10.35 5.75
N ILE A 68 -6.06 -9.19 5.15
CA ILE A 68 -5.05 -8.20 4.75
C ILE A 68 -4.32 -7.69 6.00
N LYS A 69 -2.99 -7.55 5.87
CA LYS A 69 -2.12 -7.17 6.99
C LYS A 69 -1.58 -5.76 6.89
N ALA A 70 -1.48 -5.21 5.69
CA ALA A 70 -0.91 -3.89 5.46
C ALA A 70 -1.84 -3.02 4.60
N LEU A 71 -2.00 -1.76 5.01
CA LEU A 71 -2.83 -0.75 4.37
C LEU A 71 -1.98 0.45 4.01
N PHE A 72 -2.07 0.90 2.76
CA PHE A 72 -1.34 2.05 2.23
C PHE A 72 -2.36 3.00 1.59
N LEU A 73 -2.86 3.95 2.39
CA LEU A 73 -3.98 4.81 2.01
C LEU A 73 -3.49 6.26 1.88
N GLU A 74 -3.35 6.74 0.65
CA GLU A 74 -2.83 8.06 0.31
C GLU A 74 -3.82 9.21 0.53
N ASN A 75 -5.12 8.96 0.40
CA ASN A 75 -6.17 9.98 0.37
C ASN A 75 -6.94 10.13 1.70
N ILE A 76 -6.59 9.36 2.73
CA ILE A 76 -7.24 9.48 4.04
C ILE A 76 -6.40 10.40 4.92
N SER A 77 -6.79 11.68 4.95
CA SER A 77 -6.07 12.70 5.70
C SER A 77 -6.40 12.69 7.20
N ASP A 78 -7.60 12.23 7.59
CA ASP A 78 -8.02 12.14 8.98
C ASP A 78 -7.35 10.95 9.69
N PRO A 79 -6.42 11.19 10.64
CA PRO A 79 -5.73 10.12 11.35
C PRO A 79 -6.69 9.22 12.14
N ARG A 80 -7.82 9.77 12.59
CA ARG A 80 -8.81 9.03 13.40
C ARG A 80 -9.49 7.94 12.57
N LEU A 81 -9.73 8.19 11.28
CA LEU A 81 -10.28 7.18 10.37
C LEU A 81 -9.27 6.06 10.13
N MET A 82 -7.99 6.42 9.93
CA MET A 82 -6.91 5.46 9.77
C MET A 82 -6.76 4.57 11.02
N GLU A 83 -6.67 5.17 12.20
CA GLU A 83 -6.60 4.46 13.48
C GLU A 83 -7.81 3.56 13.73
N MET A 84 -9.01 4.02 13.37
CA MET A 84 -10.22 3.22 13.45
C MET A 84 -10.13 2.00 12.56
N ILE A 85 -9.75 2.15 11.27
CA ILE A 85 -9.63 1.02 10.35
C ILE A 85 -8.59 0.02 10.89
N ALA A 86 -7.43 0.48 11.35
CA ALA A 86 -6.40 -0.38 11.93
C ALA A 86 -6.92 -1.15 13.15
N ARG A 87 -7.60 -0.47 14.07
CA ARG A 87 -8.16 -1.09 15.29
C ARG A 87 -9.24 -2.14 14.96
N GLU A 88 -10.17 -1.82 14.06
CA GLU A 88 -11.29 -2.71 13.72
C GLU A 88 -10.87 -3.94 12.90
N THR A 89 -9.70 -3.87 12.25
CA THR A 89 -9.23 -4.92 11.34
C THR A 89 -8.02 -5.69 11.85
N GLY A 90 -7.24 -5.09 12.76
CA GLY A 90 -5.92 -5.59 13.17
C GLY A 90 -4.86 -5.48 12.08
N ALA A 91 -5.11 -4.70 11.02
CA ALA A 91 -4.13 -4.41 9.98
C ALA A 91 -3.21 -3.26 10.41
N THR A 92 -1.96 -3.32 9.95
CA THR A 92 -0.97 -2.26 10.17
C THR A 92 -1.09 -1.22 9.06
N LEU A 93 -1.08 0.05 9.45
CA LEU A 93 -0.97 1.15 8.50
C LEU A 93 0.49 1.32 8.12
N GLY A 94 0.80 1.14 6.85
CA GLY A 94 2.13 1.38 6.30
C GLY A 94 2.35 2.84 5.93
N ALA A 95 3.61 3.24 5.77
CA ALA A 95 3.96 4.55 5.24
C ALA A 95 3.42 4.71 3.81
N PRO A 96 2.85 5.86 3.41
CA PRO A 96 2.24 6.04 2.08
C PRO A 96 3.16 5.61 0.94
N LEU A 97 2.61 4.93 -0.07
CA LEU A 97 3.39 4.55 -1.26
C LEU A 97 3.32 5.66 -2.30
N TYR A 98 4.37 5.78 -3.10
CA TYR A 98 4.37 6.63 -4.29
C TYR A 98 3.94 5.81 -5.52
N SER A 99 2.85 6.20 -6.19
CA SER A 99 2.35 5.54 -7.40
C SER A 99 2.50 6.40 -8.64
N ASP A 100 1.85 7.57 -8.65
CA ASP A 100 1.63 8.39 -9.84
C ASP A 100 2.62 9.54 -9.99
N ALA A 101 3.35 9.86 -8.92
CA ALA A 101 4.31 10.96 -8.89
C ALA A 101 5.55 10.63 -8.06
N LEU A 102 6.66 11.26 -8.44
CA LEU A 102 7.86 11.32 -7.61
C LEU A 102 7.65 12.33 -6.49
N SER A 103 8.40 12.17 -5.41
CA SER A 103 8.44 13.14 -4.33
C SER A 103 9.18 14.42 -4.76
N MET A 104 9.09 15.46 -3.92
CA MET A 104 9.95 16.63 -4.08
C MET A 104 11.45 16.25 -3.97
N PRO A 105 12.38 17.06 -4.51
CA PRO A 105 13.82 16.72 -4.52
C PRO A 105 14.44 16.44 -3.15
N ASP A 106 13.87 16.99 -2.08
CA ASP A 106 14.27 16.87 -0.68
C ASP A 106 13.51 15.78 0.09
N GLU A 107 12.58 15.08 -0.56
CA GLU A 107 11.79 13.99 -0.01
C GLU A 107 12.35 12.60 -0.38
N PRO A 108 11.82 11.47 0.16
CA PRO A 108 12.45 10.15 0.02
C PRO A 108 12.45 9.50 -1.38
N ALA A 109 11.59 9.95 -2.30
CA ALA A 109 11.38 9.32 -3.61
C ALA A 109 11.54 10.29 -4.81
N PRO A 110 12.64 11.06 -4.91
CA PRO A 110 12.77 12.14 -5.90
C PRO A 110 13.14 11.63 -7.30
N THR A 111 13.43 10.33 -7.41
CA THR A 111 13.73 9.65 -8.68
C THR A 111 13.02 8.32 -8.71
N TYR A 112 12.77 7.77 -9.90
CA TYR A 112 12.11 6.47 -10.06
C TYR A 112 12.79 5.34 -9.29
N ILE A 113 14.13 5.30 -9.29
CA ILE A 113 14.89 4.28 -8.55
C ILE A 113 14.60 4.40 -7.05
N ARG A 114 14.65 5.63 -6.51
CA ARG A 114 14.37 5.89 -5.10
C ARG A 114 12.93 5.58 -4.73
N MET A 115 11.97 5.91 -5.60
CA MET A 115 10.56 5.57 -5.44
C MET A 115 10.34 4.06 -5.28
N ILE A 116 10.96 3.25 -6.15
CA ILE A 116 10.87 1.79 -6.07
C ILE A 116 11.56 1.26 -4.80
N GLU A 117 12.73 1.78 -4.44
CA GLU A 117 13.43 1.41 -3.20
C GLU A 117 12.59 1.73 -1.95
N TYR A 118 12.01 2.93 -1.91
CA TYR A 118 11.15 3.39 -0.82
C TYR A 118 9.90 2.52 -0.68
N ASN A 119 9.14 2.31 -1.76
CA ASN A 119 7.94 1.49 -1.74
C ASN A 119 8.26 0.05 -1.30
N THR A 120 9.39 -0.49 -1.76
CA THR A 120 9.83 -1.85 -1.37
C THR A 120 10.17 -1.93 0.11
N ALA A 121 10.80 -0.90 0.67
CA ALA A 121 11.10 -0.84 2.10
C ALA A 121 9.81 -0.76 2.91
N ALA A 122 8.88 0.11 2.54
CA ALA A 122 7.59 0.29 3.19
C ALA A 122 6.73 -0.99 3.18
N LEU A 123 6.78 -1.77 2.09
CA LEU A 123 6.07 -3.05 1.96
C LEU A 123 6.64 -4.19 2.81
N LYS A 124 7.86 -4.06 3.33
CA LYS A 124 8.49 -5.08 4.16
C LYS A 124 8.12 -4.97 5.64
N GLU A 125 7.87 -3.75 6.11
CA GLU A 125 7.57 -3.45 7.52
C GLU A 125 6.23 -4.06 7.98
#